data_AF-A0A927RM70-F1
#
_entry.id   AF-A0A927RM70-F1
#
_cell.length_a   1.000
_cell.length_b   1.000
_cell.length_c   1.000
_cell.angle_alpha   90.00
_cell.angle_beta   90.00
_cell.angle_gamma   90.00
#
_symmetry.space_group_name_H-M   'P 1'
#
loop_
_entity.id
_entity.type
_entity.pdbx_description
1 polymer ?
#
loop_
_entity_poly.entity_id
_entity_poly.type
_entity_poly.pdbx_seq_one_letter_code
_entity_poly.pdbx_strand_id
1 'polypeptide(L)'
;MLLVVTEMSGAGKSTLLKRLASRGYKTVETHAYPSLRRFVPRAGLTWPLVASRRGDSAVWHNTTHDWAVRVDLAHLTAIRQDPAGFAPTGAIHLSLEVLAYVADEAACGHGGGCRVSLFPDGSISIADDGRGTDTRRDPSGLVVKKPVLSSKDIRFFDSPRAQLLPDGHSRRGMSVVAALSEWIVHVNRRDEGSWSQRYEHGVPVTDLVPISDDESTGTTVHFRPDPRLLDPQVGPDEISRLASAWTNLDVETRDLRP
;
A
#
# COMPACT_ATOMS: atom_id res chain seq x y z
N MET A 1 6.63 -8.48 20.01
CA MET A 1 6.48 -7.85 21.34
C MET A 1 5.51 -6.69 21.13
N LEU A 2 4.22 -6.88 21.45
CA LEU A 2 3.22 -5.84 21.22
C LEU A 2 3.35 -4.76 22.31
N LEU A 3 3.33 -3.50 21.88
CA LEU A 3 3.35 -2.33 22.74
C LEU A 3 1.94 -1.75 22.83
N VAL A 4 1.38 -1.62 24.03
CA VAL A 4 0.07 -0.97 24.25
C VAL A 4 0.31 0.37 24.96
N VAL A 5 -0.17 1.45 24.33
CA VAL A 5 0.01 2.82 24.82
C VAL A 5 -1.25 3.25 25.58
N THR A 6 -1.10 3.72 26.83
CA THR A 6 -2.26 4.06 27.69
C THR A 6 -2.17 5.48 28.26
N GLU A 7 -3.28 6.23 28.29
CA GLU A 7 -3.40 7.56 28.93
C GLU A 7 -4.14 7.56 30.27
N MET A 8 -4.47 6.38 30.80
CA MET A 8 -5.29 6.30 32.01
C MET A 8 -4.51 6.63 33.29
N SER A 9 -5.17 7.34 34.22
CA SER A 9 -4.76 7.49 35.62
C SER A 9 -5.82 6.87 36.55
N GLY A 10 -5.42 6.47 37.77
CA GLY A 10 -6.35 5.93 38.78
C GLY A 10 -6.58 4.42 38.76
N ALA A 11 -7.51 3.94 39.59
CA ALA A 11 -7.68 2.52 39.95
C ALA A 11 -7.98 1.58 38.76
N GLY A 12 -8.64 2.08 37.71
CA GLY A 12 -8.92 1.31 36.48
C GLY A 12 -7.66 0.96 35.67
N LYS A 13 -6.58 1.73 35.83
CA LYS A 13 -5.30 1.51 35.14
C LYS A 13 -4.64 0.21 35.60
N SER A 14 -4.58 -0.03 36.91
CA SER A 14 -3.90 -1.20 37.48
C SER A 14 -4.52 -2.52 37.00
N THR A 15 -5.86 -2.57 36.96
CA THR A 15 -6.61 -3.75 36.49
C THR A 15 -6.41 -4.00 34.99
N LEU A 16 -6.42 -2.94 34.18
CA LEU A 16 -6.19 -3.04 32.75
C LEU A 16 -4.76 -3.49 32.44
N LEU A 17 -3.76 -2.88 33.09
CA LEU A 17 -2.34 -3.26 32.90
C LEU A 17 -2.08 -4.70 33.32
N LYS A 18 -2.67 -5.18 34.42
CA LYS A 18 -2.58 -6.59 34.82
C LYS A 18 -3.21 -7.55 33.80
N ARG A 19 -4.39 -7.20 33.26
CA ARG A 19 -5.05 -7.97 32.18
C ARG A 19 -4.26 -7.99 30.88
N LEU A 20 -3.59 -6.89 30.55
CA LEU A 20 -2.74 -6.80 29.35
C LEU A 20 -1.43 -7.57 29.53
N ALA A 21 -0.81 -7.48 30.70
CA ALA A 21 0.40 -8.25 31.05
C ALA A 21 0.12 -9.75 31.07
N SER A 22 -1.02 -10.20 31.63
CA SER A 22 -1.42 -11.61 31.60
C SER A 22 -1.71 -12.15 30.20
N ARG A 23 -1.86 -11.26 29.21
CA ARG A 23 -2.01 -11.58 27.78
C ARG A 23 -0.71 -11.42 26.98
N GLY A 24 0.42 -11.14 27.64
CA GLY A 24 1.75 -11.06 27.03
C GLY A 24 2.09 -9.72 26.38
N TYR A 25 1.33 -8.67 26.67
CA TYR A 25 1.56 -7.33 26.13
C TYR A 25 2.53 -6.53 27.00
N LYS A 26 3.46 -5.79 26.38
CA LYS A 26 4.24 -4.74 27.07
C LYS A 26 3.48 -3.43 26.95
N THR A 27 3.39 -2.68 28.03
CA THR A 27 2.64 -1.41 28.09
C THR A 27 3.60 -0.27 28.30
N VAL A 28 3.36 0.88 27.65
CA VAL A 28 4.21 2.08 27.78
C VAL A 28 3.32 3.31 27.91
N GLU A 29 3.70 4.26 28.76
CA GLU A 29 2.91 5.47 28.99
C GLU A 29 3.13 6.50 27.89
N THR A 30 2.08 7.25 27.50
CA THR A 30 2.15 8.29 26.46
C THR A 30 3.17 9.39 26.74
N HIS A 31 3.54 9.61 28.01
CA HIS A 31 4.55 10.60 28.39
C HIS A 31 5.94 10.30 27.79
N ALA A 32 6.20 9.07 27.34
CA ALA A 32 7.44 8.68 26.66
C ALA A 32 7.46 8.98 25.15
N TYR A 33 6.32 9.33 24.53
CA TYR A 33 6.21 9.56 23.07
C TYR A 33 5.24 10.72 22.75
N PRO A 34 5.71 11.98 22.79
CA PRO A 34 4.86 13.18 22.65
C PRO A 34 4.11 13.30 21.32
N SER A 35 4.62 12.70 20.23
CA SER A 35 4.03 12.75 18.88
C SER A 35 2.72 11.97 18.72
N LEU A 36 2.37 11.09 19.66
CA LEU A 36 1.16 10.25 19.62
C LEU A 36 -0.07 10.89 20.29
N ARG A 37 0.09 12.07 20.92
CA ARG A 37 -0.99 12.75 21.67
C ARG A 37 -2.16 13.25 20.82
N ARG A 38 -1.99 13.38 19.50
CA ARG A 38 -3.05 13.86 18.58
C ARG A 38 -4.04 12.78 18.10
N PHE A 39 -3.81 11.51 18.42
CA PHE A 39 -4.56 10.38 17.83
C PHE A 39 -5.30 9.50 18.84
N VAL A 40 -5.48 9.96 20.09
CA VAL A 40 -6.29 9.24 21.09
C VAL A 40 -7.77 9.60 20.88
N PRO A 41 -8.66 8.63 20.58
CA PRO A 41 -10.10 8.89 20.54
C PRO A 41 -10.59 9.30 21.93
N ARG A 42 -11.44 10.32 22.02
CA ARG A 42 -12.17 10.61 23.26
C ARG A 42 -13.14 9.45 23.53
N ALA A 43 -12.90 8.77 24.65
CA ALA A 43 -13.72 7.75 25.31
C ALA A 43 -13.83 6.38 24.61
N GLY A 44 -13.23 5.38 25.25
CA GLY A 44 -13.92 4.10 25.51
C GLY A 44 -13.65 2.91 24.60
N LEU A 45 -13.02 3.05 23.44
CA LEU A 45 -12.69 1.91 22.57
C LEU A 45 -11.18 1.77 22.36
N THR A 46 -10.58 0.86 23.12
CA THR A 46 -9.22 0.36 22.86
C THR A 46 -9.32 -0.80 21.87
N TRP A 47 -8.91 -0.60 20.62
CA TRP A 47 -8.71 -1.74 19.71
C TRP A 47 -7.29 -2.28 19.88
N PRO A 48 -7.10 -3.60 20.04
CA PRO A 48 -5.75 -4.15 20.05
C PRO A 48 -5.16 -4.03 18.64
N LEU A 49 -4.08 -3.27 18.52
CA LEU A 49 -3.11 -3.46 17.43
C LEU A 49 -2.66 -4.93 17.50
N VAL A 50 -3.01 -5.74 16.51
CA VAL A 50 -2.58 -7.15 16.46
C VAL A 50 -1.14 -7.17 15.92
N ALA A 51 -0.16 -7.23 16.82
CA ALA A 51 1.16 -7.72 16.47
C ALA A 51 1.11 -9.25 16.50
N SER A 52 1.56 -9.86 15.41
CA SER A 52 1.74 -11.31 15.32
C SER A 52 2.50 -11.83 16.54
N ARG A 53 1.95 -12.87 17.17
CA ARG A 53 2.68 -13.68 18.13
C ARG A 53 3.85 -14.30 17.39
N ARG A 54 5.08 -14.15 17.90
CA ARG A 54 6.16 -15.09 17.53
C ARG A 54 5.73 -16.45 18.07
N GLY A 55 5.24 -17.32 17.20
CA GLY A 55 4.82 -18.67 17.60
C GLY A 55 3.79 -19.33 16.68
N ASP A 56 2.88 -18.57 16.07
CA ASP A 56 1.88 -19.14 15.16
C ASP A 56 2.23 -18.77 13.71
N SER A 57 3.18 -19.51 13.12
CA SER A 57 3.35 -19.49 11.67
C SER A 57 2.22 -20.30 11.04
N ALA A 58 1.04 -19.70 10.91
CA ALA A 58 0.15 -20.14 9.84
C ALA A 58 0.98 -20.07 8.56
N VAL A 59 1.24 -21.22 7.92
CA VAL A 59 2.01 -21.29 6.67
C VAL A 59 1.12 -20.70 5.59
N TRP A 60 1.27 -19.39 5.43
CA TRP A 60 0.60 -18.61 4.41
C TRP A 60 1.16 -18.99 3.05
N HIS A 61 0.33 -19.51 2.14
CA HIS A 61 0.75 -19.71 0.75
C HIS A 61 1.05 -18.34 0.13
N ASN A 62 2.28 -18.13 -0.31
CA ASN A 62 2.71 -16.89 -0.93
C ASN A 62 2.31 -16.89 -2.40
N THR A 63 1.46 -15.93 -2.79
CA THR A 63 0.99 -15.77 -4.18
C THR A 63 1.79 -14.68 -4.87
N THR A 64 1.71 -13.46 -4.34
CA THR A 64 2.37 -12.27 -4.89
C THR A 64 3.49 -11.76 -3.99
N HIS A 65 3.36 -11.92 -2.67
CA HIS A 65 4.33 -11.43 -1.69
C HIS A 65 4.56 -12.46 -0.59
N ASP A 66 5.72 -12.37 0.09
CA ASP A 66 5.94 -13.08 1.33
C ASP A 66 5.20 -12.43 2.49
N TRP A 67 4.15 -13.07 3.01
CA TRP A 67 3.32 -12.53 4.09
C TRP A 67 4.02 -12.51 5.46
N ALA A 68 5.16 -13.17 5.61
CA ALA A 68 6.01 -13.04 6.80
C ALA A 68 6.77 -11.71 6.82
N VAL A 69 7.04 -11.11 5.65
CA VAL A 69 7.77 -9.85 5.51
C VAL A 69 6.78 -8.70 5.41
N ARG A 70 6.76 -7.81 6.41
CA ARG A 70 5.92 -6.60 6.39
C ARG A 70 6.58 -5.46 5.61
N VAL A 71 7.85 -5.19 5.88
CA VAL A 71 8.63 -4.12 5.23
C VAL A 71 10.02 -4.67 4.95
N ASP A 72 10.45 -4.59 3.70
CA ASP A 72 11.77 -5.01 3.24
C ASP A 72 12.63 -3.76 2.94
N LEU A 73 13.32 -3.26 3.97
CA LEU A 73 14.10 -2.03 3.87
C LEU A 73 15.31 -2.16 2.93
N ALA A 74 15.92 -3.34 2.86
CA ALA A 74 17.07 -3.58 1.99
C ALA A 74 16.65 -3.54 0.52
N HIS A 75 15.54 -4.22 0.18
CA HIS A 75 14.91 -4.19 -1.14
C HIS A 75 14.55 -2.77 -1.58
N LEU A 76 13.82 -2.03 -0.73
CA LEU A 76 13.44 -0.64 -1.04
C LEU A 76 14.66 0.28 -1.22
N THR A 77 15.73 0.04 -0.45
CA THR A 77 16.98 0.80 -0.58
C THR A 77 17.69 0.48 -1.89
N ALA A 78 17.76 -0.79 -2.29
CA ALA A 78 18.37 -1.19 -3.56
C ALA A 78 17.66 -0.54 -4.75
N ILE A 79 16.33 -0.48 -4.74
CA ILE A 79 15.56 0.21 -5.79
C ILE A 79 15.94 1.69 -5.88
N ARG A 80 16.02 2.38 -4.73
CA ARG A 80 16.35 3.82 -4.70
C ARG A 80 17.78 4.14 -5.12
N GLN A 81 18.70 3.17 -5.02
CA GLN A 81 20.08 3.33 -5.46
C GLN A 81 20.23 3.26 -6.98
N ASP A 82 19.25 2.68 -7.69
CA ASP A 82 19.24 2.60 -9.16
C ASP A 82 17.89 2.99 -9.79
N PRO A 83 17.42 4.25 -9.64
CA PRO A 83 16.13 4.65 -10.19
C PRO A 83 16.03 4.44 -11.71
N ALA A 84 17.12 4.64 -12.45
CA ALA A 84 17.14 4.48 -13.90
C ALA A 84 17.02 3.00 -14.34
N GLY A 85 17.60 2.05 -13.61
CA GLY A 85 17.44 0.62 -13.89
C GLY A 85 16.08 0.04 -13.47
N PHE A 86 15.42 0.67 -12.50
CA PHE A 86 14.11 0.24 -12.00
C PHE A 86 12.93 0.98 -12.64
N ALA A 87 13.10 2.20 -13.13
CA ALA A 87 12.08 2.98 -13.84
C ALA A 87 12.71 3.73 -15.03
N PRO A 88 13.06 3.01 -16.13
CA PRO A 88 13.81 3.60 -17.25
C PRO A 88 13.06 4.71 -17.99
N THR A 89 11.73 4.67 -18.01
CA THR A 89 10.85 5.71 -18.57
C THR A 89 10.24 6.61 -17.49
N GLY A 90 10.85 6.65 -16.29
CA GLY A 90 10.45 7.54 -15.20
C GLY A 90 9.02 7.32 -14.73
N ALA A 91 8.27 8.41 -14.57
CA ALA A 91 6.88 8.38 -14.11
C ALA A 91 5.93 7.55 -15.00
N ILE A 92 6.25 7.36 -16.28
CA ILE A 92 5.49 6.46 -17.17
C ILE A 92 5.61 5.03 -16.67
N HIS A 93 6.83 4.54 -16.45
CA HIS A 93 7.05 3.19 -15.93
C HIS A 93 6.30 2.97 -14.62
N LEU A 94 6.39 3.95 -13.70
CA LEU A 94 5.68 3.87 -12.42
C LEU A 94 4.16 3.78 -12.60
N SER A 95 3.61 4.55 -13.54
CA SER A 95 2.18 4.50 -13.87
C SER A 95 1.78 3.15 -14.49
N LEU A 96 2.61 2.60 -15.37
CA LEU A 96 2.38 1.30 -15.99
C LEU A 96 2.45 0.14 -14.98
N GLU A 97 3.28 0.24 -13.94
CA GLU A 97 3.30 -0.75 -12.85
C GLU A 97 1.97 -0.79 -12.09
N VAL A 98 1.37 0.38 -11.83
CA VAL A 98 0.04 0.45 -11.21
C VAL A 98 -1.04 -0.05 -12.19
N LEU A 99 -1.02 0.40 -13.45
CA LEU A 99 -1.99 -0.03 -14.46
C LEU A 99 -1.91 -1.55 -14.73
N ALA A 100 -0.74 -2.16 -14.66
CA ALA A 100 -0.59 -3.60 -14.79
C ALA A 100 -1.26 -4.37 -13.65
N TYR A 101 -1.31 -3.81 -12.43
CA TYR A 101 -2.12 -4.38 -11.35
C TYR A 101 -3.62 -4.30 -11.67
N VAL A 102 -4.09 -3.17 -12.18
CA VAL A 102 -5.50 -3.01 -12.59
C VAL A 102 -5.85 -3.97 -13.74
N ALA A 103 -4.95 -4.12 -14.71
CA ALA A 103 -5.13 -5.03 -15.84
C ALA A 103 -5.21 -6.50 -15.41
N ASP A 104 -4.45 -6.91 -14.37
CA ASP A 104 -4.55 -8.26 -13.79
C ASP A 104 -5.94 -8.50 -13.17
N GLU A 105 -6.50 -7.52 -12.44
CA GLU A 105 -7.84 -7.62 -11.86
C GLU A 105 -8.92 -7.71 -12.94
N ALA A 106 -8.85 -6.84 -13.95
CA ALA A 106 -9.76 -6.86 -15.09
C ALA A 106 -9.66 -8.18 -15.88
N ALA A 107 -8.45 -8.74 -16.05
CA ALA A 107 -8.25 -10.02 -16.76
C ALA A 107 -8.83 -11.21 -15.99
N CYS A 108 -8.95 -11.06 -14.66
CA CYS A 108 -9.60 -12.02 -13.79
C CYS A 108 -11.12 -11.81 -13.68
N GLY A 109 -11.70 -10.87 -14.45
CA GLY A 109 -13.13 -10.57 -14.48
C GLY A 109 -13.61 -9.67 -13.34
N HIS A 110 -12.71 -8.89 -12.74
CA HIS A 110 -13.04 -7.99 -11.63
C HIS A 110 -12.78 -6.54 -12.03
N GLY A 111 -13.86 -5.76 -12.14
CA GLY A 111 -13.78 -4.37 -12.60
C GLY A 111 -13.40 -4.29 -14.09
N GLY A 112 -12.75 -3.19 -14.45
CA GLY A 112 -12.33 -2.89 -15.81
C GLY A 112 -12.24 -1.38 -16.08
N GLY A 113 -12.87 -0.56 -15.23
CA GLY A 113 -12.75 0.87 -15.26
C GLY A 113 -11.54 1.35 -14.48
N CYS A 114 -10.75 2.22 -15.10
CA CYS A 114 -9.60 2.87 -14.49
C CYS A 114 -9.60 4.36 -14.78
N ARG A 115 -9.37 5.18 -13.77
CA ARG A 115 -9.13 6.62 -13.93
C ARG A 115 -7.69 6.96 -13.58
N VAL A 116 -6.99 7.59 -14.50
CA VAL A 116 -5.68 8.21 -14.27
C VAL A 116 -5.85 9.72 -14.19
N SER A 117 -5.27 10.35 -13.18
CA SER A 117 -5.32 11.81 -12.99
C SER A 117 -3.92 12.37 -12.75
N LEU A 118 -3.54 13.39 -13.53
CA LEU A 118 -2.27 14.09 -13.42
C LEU A 118 -2.49 15.43 -12.70
N PHE A 119 -1.78 15.69 -11.61
CA PHE A 119 -2.00 16.85 -10.75
C PHE A 119 -0.94 17.96 -10.96
N PRO A 120 -1.26 19.23 -10.63
CA PRO A 120 -0.31 20.35 -10.73
C PRO A 120 0.98 20.20 -9.92
N ASP A 121 0.97 19.41 -8.84
CA ASP A 121 2.14 19.18 -7.98
C ASP A 121 3.08 18.08 -8.52
N GLY A 122 2.77 17.52 -9.70
CA GLY A 122 3.47 16.42 -10.33
C GLY A 122 3.05 15.03 -9.82
N SER A 123 2.05 14.95 -8.93
CA SER A 123 1.52 13.67 -8.47
C SER A 123 0.56 13.05 -9.50
N ILE A 124 0.43 11.73 -9.43
CA ILE A 124 -0.39 10.90 -10.31
C ILE A 124 -1.31 10.06 -9.41
N SER A 125 -2.61 10.05 -9.72
CA SER A 125 -3.57 9.14 -9.08
C SER A 125 -4.10 8.16 -10.10
N ILE A 126 -4.08 6.87 -9.75
CA ILE A 126 -4.66 5.79 -10.54
C ILE A 126 -5.67 5.07 -9.66
N ALA A 127 -6.94 5.09 -10.07
CA ALA A 127 -8.05 4.51 -9.34
C ALA A 127 -8.77 3.48 -10.20
N ASP A 128 -8.94 2.26 -9.68
CA ASP A 128 -9.69 1.17 -10.31
C ASP A 128 -10.99 0.87 -9.57
N ASP A 129 -11.86 0.12 -10.24
CA ASP A 129 -13.12 -0.44 -9.72
C ASP A 129 -13.05 -1.96 -9.49
N GLY A 130 -11.84 -2.50 -9.29
CA GLY A 130 -11.60 -3.92 -9.05
C GLY A 130 -12.04 -4.38 -7.65
N ARG A 131 -11.59 -5.57 -7.23
CA ARG A 131 -11.90 -6.09 -5.87
C ARG A 131 -11.16 -5.39 -4.74
N GLY A 132 -10.19 -4.52 -5.04
CA GLY A 132 -9.25 -3.98 -4.06
C GLY A 132 -8.09 -4.93 -3.71
N THR A 133 -7.03 -4.38 -3.11
CA THR A 133 -5.84 -5.13 -2.67
C THR A 133 -6.18 -6.27 -1.69
N ASP A 134 -5.55 -7.44 -1.91
CA ASP A 134 -5.81 -8.68 -1.19
C ASP A 134 -5.70 -8.56 0.35
N THR A 135 -6.62 -9.23 1.02
CA THR A 135 -6.74 -9.35 2.47
C THR A 135 -6.90 -10.82 2.84
N ARG A 136 -6.30 -11.24 3.95
CA ARG A 136 -6.35 -12.64 4.41
C ARG A 136 -7.17 -12.75 5.68
N ARG A 137 -7.55 -13.96 6.06
CA ARG A 137 -8.18 -14.24 7.36
C ARG A 137 -7.30 -15.16 8.16
N ASP A 138 -7.02 -14.79 9.41
CA ASP A 138 -6.29 -15.66 10.34
C ASP A 138 -7.14 -16.89 10.75
N PRO A 139 -6.56 -17.90 11.45
CA PRO A 139 -7.32 -19.06 11.89
C PRO A 139 -8.53 -18.76 12.80
N SER A 140 -8.61 -17.55 13.38
CA SER A 140 -9.76 -17.08 14.17
C SER A 140 -10.80 -16.34 13.35
N GLY A 141 -10.57 -16.18 12.04
CA GLY A 141 -11.47 -15.52 11.09
C GLY A 141 -11.28 -14.00 11.00
N LEU A 142 -10.31 -13.42 11.71
CA LEU A 142 -10.04 -11.98 11.68
C LEU A 142 -9.30 -11.59 10.40
N VAL A 143 -9.72 -10.46 9.81
CA VAL A 143 -9.11 -9.91 8.59
C VAL A 143 -7.70 -9.39 8.89
N VAL A 144 -6.72 -9.91 8.16
CA VAL A 144 -5.31 -9.55 8.18
C VAL A 144 -4.99 -8.75 6.93
N LYS A 145 -4.53 -7.53 7.14
CA LYS A 145 -4.11 -6.57 6.12
C LYS A 145 -2.58 -6.45 6.12
N LYS A 146 -1.97 -6.34 4.94
CA LYS A 146 -0.51 -6.19 4.79
C LYS A 146 -0.18 -4.85 4.10
N PRO A 147 0.88 -4.13 4.52
CA PRO A 147 1.45 -3.04 3.73
C PRO A 147 2.13 -3.59 2.46
N VAL A 148 1.34 -3.92 1.44
CA VAL A 148 1.77 -4.71 0.29
C VAL A 148 2.89 -4.02 -0.51
N LEU A 149 2.90 -2.70 -0.56
CA LEU A 149 3.84 -1.89 -1.33
C LEU A 149 5.28 -1.90 -0.76
N SER A 150 5.48 -2.39 0.46
CA SER A 150 6.77 -2.33 1.16
C SER A 150 7.61 -3.59 1.04
N SER A 151 7.23 -4.53 0.17
CA SER A 151 7.96 -5.78 -0.04
C SER A 151 7.93 -6.18 -1.51
N LYS A 152 8.89 -6.99 -1.91
CA LYS A 152 9.04 -7.50 -3.26
C LYS A 152 7.83 -8.32 -3.75
N ASP A 153 7.40 -8.09 -5.00
CA ASP A 153 6.52 -9.03 -5.70
C ASP A 153 7.36 -10.20 -6.22
N ILE A 154 7.12 -11.39 -5.68
CA ILE A 154 7.95 -12.58 -5.93
C ILE A 154 7.74 -13.18 -7.33
N ARG A 155 6.68 -12.77 -8.04
CA ARG A 155 6.37 -13.27 -9.39
C ARG A 155 7.25 -12.62 -10.45
N PHE A 156 7.58 -11.34 -10.25
CA PHE A 156 8.11 -10.49 -11.32
C PHE A 156 9.50 -9.95 -11.02
N PHE A 157 9.77 -9.50 -9.79
CA PHE A 157 10.91 -8.59 -9.52
C PHE A 157 12.30 -9.16 -9.88
N ASP A 158 12.56 -10.44 -9.57
CA ASP A 158 13.81 -11.14 -9.94
C ASP A 158 13.58 -12.18 -11.04
N SER A 159 12.44 -12.11 -11.74
CA SER A 159 12.11 -13.11 -12.76
C SER A 159 12.83 -12.78 -14.06
N PRO A 160 13.66 -13.68 -14.61
CA PRO A 160 14.25 -13.50 -15.95
C PRO A 160 13.20 -13.56 -17.06
N ARG A 161 11.98 -13.97 -16.72
CA ARG A 161 10.81 -14.02 -17.62
C ARG A 161 9.71 -13.07 -17.15
N ALA A 162 10.08 -12.00 -16.44
CA ALA A 162 9.14 -10.96 -16.06
C ALA A 162 8.41 -10.44 -17.30
N GLN A 163 7.09 -10.31 -17.18
CA GLN A 163 6.25 -9.71 -18.22
C GLN A 163 6.80 -8.33 -18.59
N LEU A 164 6.87 -8.01 -19.88
CA LEU A 164 7.19 -6.65 -20.31
C LEU A 164 5.94 -5.77 -20.20
N LEU A 165 6.12 -4.57 -19.67
CA LEU A 165 5.12 -3.51 -19.71
C LEU A 165 5.10 -2.86 -21.10
N PRO A 166 4.06 -2.09 -21.44
CA PRO A 166 3.92 -1.46 -22.76
C PRO A 166 5.05 -0.52 -23.17
N ASP A 167 5.87 -0.05 -22.23
CA ASP A 167 7.09 0.72 -22.50
C ASP A 167 8.30 -0.14 -22.86
N GLY A 168 8.14 -1.47 -22.93
CA GLY A 168 9.18 -2.43 -23.28
C GLY A 168 10.08 -2.86 -22.13
N HIS A 169 9.81 -2.41 -20.90
CA HIS A 169 10.62 -2.75 -19.72
C HIS A 169 9.98 -3.81 -18.84
N SER A 170 10.81 -4.58 -18.13
CA SER A 170 10.34 -5.64 -17.24
C SER A 170 9.47 -5.09 -16.12
N ARG A 171 8.30 -5.70 -15.92
CA ARG A 171 7.46 -5.51 -14.74
C ARG A 171 8.19 -6.00 -13.50
N ARG A 172 8.13 -5.22 -12.43
CA ARG A 172 8.79 -5.45 -11.14
C ARG A 172 7.83 -5.28 -9.96
N GLY A 173 6.73 -4.56 -10.15
CA GLY A 173 5.61 -4.45 -9.22
C GLY A 173 5.63 -3.19 -8.34
N MET A 174 4.55 -3.06 -7.54
CA MET A 174 4.21 -1.86 -6.75
C MET A 174 5.29 -1.37 -5.79
N SER A 175 6.22 -2.24 -5.36
CA SER A 175 7.34 -1.82 -4.52
C SER A 175 8.32 -0.87 -5.22
N VAL A 176 8.40 -0.91 -6.55
CA VAL A 176 9.17 0.06 -7.34
C VAL A 176 8.51 1.43 -7.28
N VAL A 177 7.19 1.49 -7.54
CA VAL A 177 6.38 2.72 -7.40
C VAL A 177 6.56 3.32 -6.00
N ALA A 178 6.46 2.48 -4.97
CA ALA A 178 6.58 2.89 -3.58
C ALA A 178 7.97 3.44 -3.25
N ALA A 179 9.03 2.72 -3.61
CA ALA A 179 10.41 3.12 -3.33
C ALA A 179 10.82 4.40 -4.07
N LEU A 180 10.35 4.57 -5.31
CA LEU A 180 10.67 5.69 -6.21
C LEU A 180 9.65 6.83 -6.18
N SER A 181 8.82 6.87 -5.15
CA SER A 181 7.93 8.01 -4.87
C SER A 181 8.37 8.72 -3.59
N GLU A 182 8.26 10.06 -3.56
CA GLU A 182 8.39 10.84 -2.33
C GLU A 182 7.32 10.38 -1.33
N TRP A 183 6.09 10.19 -1.81
CA TRP A 183 4.99 9.67 -1.02
C TRP A 183 3.98 8.89 -1.87
N ILE A 184 3.26 7.99 -1.21
CA ILE A 184 2.07 7.31 -1.73
C ILE A 184 0.96 7.38 -0.70
N VAL A 185 -0.27 7.64 -1.15
CA VAL A 185 -1.51 7.34 -0.44
C VAL A 185 -2.17 6.18 -1.16
N HIS A 186 -2.21 5.03 -0.49
CA HIS A 186 -2.88 3.83 -0.98
C HIS A 186 -4.22 3.70 -0.27
N VAL A 187 -5.30 3.77 -1.03
CA VAL A 187 -6.67 3.55 -0.57
C VAL A 187 -7.15 2.22 -1.12
N ASN A 188 -7.64 1.35 -0.26
CA ASN A 188 -8.18 0.05 -0.63
C ASN A 188 -9.63 -0.04 -0.14
N ARG A 189 -10.57 -0.23 -1.06
CA ARG A 189 -11.99 -0.38 -0.78
C ARG A 189 -12.47 -1.80 -1.07
N ARG A 190 -13.07 -2.43 -0.07
CA ARG A 190 -13.54 -3.83 -0.09
C ARG A 190 -14.70 -4.03 0.88
N ASP A 191 -15.61 -4.96 0.57
CA ASP A 191 -16.75 -5.35 1.41
C ASP A 191 -16.35 -5.73 2.85
N GLU A 192 -15.17 -6.32 3.03
CA GLU A 192 -14.68 -6.76 4.34
C GLU A 192 -13.86 -5.70 5.10
N GLY A 193 -13.91 -4.44 4.65
CA GLY A 193 -13.48 -3.26 5.40
C GLY A 193 -12.38 -2.46 4.71
N SER A 194 -12.76 -1.29 4.23
CA SER A 194 -11.92 -0.31 3.54
C SER A 194 -10.87 0.35 4.44
N TRP A 195 -9.75 0.74 3.86
CA TRP A 195 -8.65 1.40 4.59
C TRP A 195 -7.79 2.29 3.68
N SER A 196 -7.01 3.16 4.31
CA SER A 196 -5.96 3.95 3.67
C SER A 196 -4.63 3.79 4.39
N GLN A 197 -3.53 3.93 3.66
CA GLN A 197 -2.19 3.97 4.23
C GLN A 197 -1.29 4.90 3.43
N ARG A 198 -0.59 5.77 4.15
CA ARG A 198 0.47 6.63 3.63
C ARG A 198 1.83 5.96 3.74
N TYR A 199 2.61 6.07 2.67
CA TYR A 199 3.99 5.64 2.56
C TYR A 199 4.87 6.83 2.17
N GLU A 200 6.12 6.81 2.62
CA GLU A 200 7.18 7.72 2.19
C GLU A 200 8.40 6.88 1.83
N HIS A 201 8.89 7.04 0.60
CA HIS A 201 9.96 6.19 0.05
C HIS A 201 9.72 4.68 0.25
N GLY A 202 8.47 4.25 0.10
CA GLY A 202 8.03 2.86 0.22
C GLY A 202 7.89 2.33 1.64
N VAL A 203 8.18 3.14 2.66
CA VAL A 203 8.00 2.79 4.07
C VAL A 203 6.66 3.33 4.57
N PRO A 204 5.81 2.52 5.22
CA PRO A 204 4.55 3.02 5.75
C PRO A 204 4.81 3.99 6.90
N VAL A 205 4.26 5.20 6.80
CA VAL A 205 4.36 6.25 7.84
C VAL A 205 3.07 6.40 8.65
N THR A 206 2.06 5.61 8.30
CA THR A 206 0.79 5.49 9.00
C THR A 206 0.44 4.01 9.16
N ASP A 207 -0.36 3.69 10.17
CA ASP A 207 -1.04 2.40 10.23
C ASP A 207 -2.03 2.25 9.07
N LEU A 208 -2.61 1.07 8.92
CA LEU A 208 -3.74 0.84 8.00
C LEU A 208 -4.99 1.48 8.61
N VAL A 209 -5.25 2.73 8.26
CA VAL A 209 -6.32 3.56 8.84
C VAL A 209 -7.65 3.16 8.21
N PRO A 210 -8.67 2.74 8.99
CA PRO A 210 -10.00 2.49 8.46
C PRO A 210 -10.58 3.75 7.79
N ILE A 211 -11.29 3.57 6.69
CA ILE A 211 -12.06 4.64 6.05
C ILE A 211 -13.53 4.23 6.00
N SER A 212 -14.42 5.22 5.92
CA SER A 212 -15.85 4.96 5.77
C SER A 212 -16.11 4.11 4.53
N ASP A 213 -17.04 3.18 4.68
CA ASP A 213 -17.59 2.43 3.56
C ASP A 213 -18.51 3.34 2.73
N ASP A 214 -18.37 3.28 1.41
CA ASP A 214 -19.18 3.98 0.43
C ASP A 214 -19.81 2.99 -0.57
N GLU A 215 -19.89 1.70 -0.20
CA GLU A 215 -20.43 0.58 -1.00
C GLU A 215 -19.65 0.34 -2.31
N SER A 216 -18.51 1.00 -2.47
CA SER A 216 -17.63 0.88 -3.61
C SER A 216 -16.49 -0.12 -3.32
N THR A 217 -15.99 -0.75 -4.37
CA THR A 217 -14.75 -1.53 -4.32
C THR A 217 -13.67 -0.88 -5.17
N GLY A 218 -12.43 -1.33 -4.99
CA GLY A 218 -11.31 -0.96 -5.85
C GLY A 218 -10.11 -0.42 -5.09
N THR A 219 -9.05 -0.13 -5.84
CA THR A 219 -7.82 0.44 -5.31
C THR A 219 -7.59 1.84 -5.87
N THR A 220 -7.12 2.76 -5.03
CA THR A 220 -6.55 4.03 -5.49
C THR A 220 -5.12 4.14 -5.02
N VAL A 221 -4.21 4.38 -5.95
CA VAL A 221 -2.80 4.67 -5.69
C VAL A 221 -2.55 6.10 -6.15
N HIS A 222 -2.45 7.01 -5.19
CA HIS A 222 -2.04 8.38 -5.43
C HIS A 222 -0.60 8.54 -4.98
N PHE A 223 0.30 8.83 -5.92
CA PHE A 223 1.73 8.90 -5.64
C PHE A 223 2.36 10.14 -6.25
N ARG A 224 3.41 10.64 -5.61
CA ARG A 224 4.28 11.66 -6.19
C ARG A 224 5.63 11.02 -6.50
N PRO A 225 5.96 10.83 -7.78
CA PRO A 225 7.27 10.31 -8.17
C PRO A 225 8.40 11.14 -7.56
N ASP A 226 9.53 10.50 -7.31
CA ASP A 226 10.78 11.21 -7.03
C ASP A 226 11.03 12.26 -8.11
N PRO A 227 11.39 13.51 -7.76
CA PRO A 227 11.64 14.57 -8.73
C PRO A 227 12.65 14.22 -9.82
N ARG A 228 13.58 13.29 -9.55
CA ARG A 228 14.54 12.78 -10.53
C ARG A 228 13.90 11.98 -11.67
N LEU A 229 12.65 11.54 -11.50
CA LEU A 229 11.86 10.74 -12.44
C LEU A 229 10.72 11.53 -13.08
N LEU A 230 10.54 12.80 -12.69
CA LEU A 230 9.56 13.68 -13.31
C LEU A 230 10.09 14.11 -14.68
N ASP A 231 9.40 13.64 -15.72
CA ASP A 231 9.57 14.16 -17.06
C ASP A 231 8.39 15.10 -17.37
N PRO A 232 8.63 16.40 -17.62
CA PRO A 232 7.57 17.35 -17.95
C PRO A 232 6.83 17.01 -19.25
N GLN A 233 7.37 16.13 -20.09
CA GLN A 233 6.73 15.68 -21.33
C GLN A 233 5.72 14.55 -21.12
N VAL A 234 5.63 13.95 -19.93
CA VAL A 234 4.62 12.92 -19.64
C VAL A 234 3.23 13.55 -19.70
N GLY A 235 2.51 13.23 -20.77
CA GLY A 235 1.16 13.69 -21.04
C GLY A 235 0.10 12.61 -20.81
N PRO A 236 -1.17 13.02 -20.63
CA PRO A 236 -2.29 12.07 -20.53
C PRO A 236 -2.39 11.18 -21.78
N ASP A 237 -2.11 11.73 -22.97
CA ASP A 237 -2.19 11.01 -24.26
C ASP A 237 -1.19 9.86 -24.34
N GLU A 238 0.01 10.04 -23.79
CA GLU A 238 1.03 8.98 -23.79
C GLU A 238 0.63 7.82 -22.86
N ILE A 239 0.11 8.13 -21.68
CA ILE A 239 -0.40 7.11 -20.75
C ILE A 239 -1.56 6.37 -21.41
N SER A 240 -2.52 7.08 -22.01
CA SER A 240 -3.65 6.47 -22.74
C SER A 240 -3.16 5.57 -23.88
N ARG A 241 -2.21 6.03 -24.69
CA ARG A 241 -1.63 5.27 -25.80
C ARG A 241 -0.99 3.98 -25.32
N LEU A 242 -0.16 4.03 -24.27
CA LEU A 242 0.50 2.83 -23.73
C LEU A 242 -0.49 1.88 -23.06
N ALA A 243 -1.48 2.42 -22.34
CA ALA A 243 -2.49 1.62 -21.66
C ALA A 243 -3.41 0.86 -22.63
N SER A 244 -3.56 1.33 -23.87
CA SER A 244 -4.33 0.64 -24.92
C SER A 244 -3.81 -0.76 -25.28
N ALA A 245 -2.60 -1.12 -24.84
CA ALA A 245 -2.07 -2.47 -24.94
C ALA A 245 -2.87 -3.51 -24.09
N TRP A 246 -3.59 -3.06 -23.05
CA TRP A 246 -4.48 -3.90 -22.26
C TRP A 246 -5.92 -3.78 -22.78
N THR A 247 -6.36 -4.76 -23.56
CA THR A 247 -7.68 -4.72 -24.24
C THR A 247 -8.88 -4.88 -23.32
N ASN A 248 -8.64 -5.33 -22.09
CA ASN A 248 -9.63 -5.56 -21.04
C ASN A 248 -9.73 -4.39 -20.04
N LEU A 249 -9.04 -3.28 -20.31
CA LEU A 249 -8.92 -2.13 -19.45
C LEU A 249 -9.53 -0.90 -20.15
N ASP A 250 -10.51 -0.25 -19.52
CA ASP A 250 -11.05 1.04 -19.94
C ASP A 250 -10.39 2.15 -19.13
N VAL A 251 -9.57 2.98 -19.79
CA VAL A 251 -8.76 4.01 -19.11
C VAL A 251 -9.22 5.41 -19.47
N GLU A 252 -9.77 6.09 -18.49
CA GLU A 252 -10.03 7.53 -18.54
C GLU A 252 -8.81 8.30 -18.00
N THR A 253 -8.15 9.08 -18.85
CA THR A 253 -7.08 10.01 -18.41
C THR A 253 -7.64 11.41 -18.21
N ARG A 254 -7.24 12.05 -17.11
CA ARG A 254 -7.58 13.45 -16.80
C ARG A 254 -6.30 14.23 -16.50
N ASP A 255 -6.10 15.30 -17.24
CA ASP A 255 -5.05 16.27 -16.93
C ASP A 255 -5.63 17.39 -16.08
N LEU A 256 -5.17 17.50 -14.84
CA LEU A 256 -5.60 18.55 -13.89
C LEU A 256 -4.53 19.64 -13.76
N ARG A 257 -3.48 19.61 -14.59
CA ARG A 257 -2.47 20.66 -14.68
C ARG A 257 -3.05 21.91 -15.38
N PRO A 258 -2.52 23.11 -15.08
CA PRO A 258 -3.00 24.37 -15.65
C PRO A 258 -2.69 24.54 -17.13
#